data_AF-A0A497MGV2-F1
#
_entry.id   AF-A0A497MGV2-F1
#
_cell.length_a   1.000
_cell.length_b   1.000
_cell.length_c   1.000
_cell.angle_alpha   90.00
_cell.angle_beta   90.00
_cell.angle_gamma   90.00
#
_symmetry.space_group_name_H-M   'P 1'
#
loop_
_entity.id
_entity.type
_entity.pdbx_description
1 polymer ?
#
loop_
_entity_poly.entity_id
_entity_poly.type
_entity_poly.pdbx_seq_one_letter_code
_entity_poly.pdbx_strand_id
1 'polypeptide(L)'
;MTADYSPEKLRVIIPVGGIAKRLLPLTAEVSKACIRLLNRALIEISLLCLARQGVKHFIFGVKGYTNYRSLHDYFESGIGFSARYGINPRIHIKYQPNVDDCGSADSARINMEYYNVKDPVFAVQSDNIFDVELKELLAFHRKKEAVMTIGLTRVKN
;
A
#
# COMPACT_ATOMS: atom_id res chain seq x y z
N MET A 1 -8.32 -24.27 -8.07
CA MET A 1 -8.77 -22.90 -8.35
C MET A 1 -7.59 -22.13 -8.92
N THR A 2 -7.68 -21.63 -10.15
CA THR A 2 -6.67 -20.74 -10.73
C THR A 2 -6.73 -19.39 -10.03
N ALA A 3 -5.61 -18.89 -9.51
CA ALA A 3 -5.54 -17.58 -8.87
C ALA A 3 -5.98 -16.47 -9.84
N ASP A 4 -6.81 -15.54 -9.37
CA ASP A 4 -7.27 -14.39 -10.14
C ASP A 4 -6.26 -13.24 -10.01
N TYR A 5 -5.71 -12.81 -11.14
CA TYR A 5 -4.73 -11.73 -11.23
C TYR A 5 -5.35 -10.42 -11.75
N SER A 6 -6.69 -10.32 -11.79
CA SER A 6 -7.37 -9.08 -12.12
C SER A 6 -7.02 -7.99 -11.08
N PRO A 7 -6.70 -6.76 -11.52
CA PRO A 7 -6.40 -5.66 -10.59
C PRO A 7 -7.50 -5.43 -9.54
N GLU A 8 -8.75 -5.69 -9.91
CA GLU A 8 -9.93 -5.48 -9.08
C GLU A 8 -9.97 -6.39 -7.85
N LYS A 9 -9.43 -7.61 -7.97
CA LYS A 9 -9.36 -8.61 -6.89
C LYS A 9 -8.04 -8.58 -6.14
N LEU A 10 -7.01 -7.96 -6.72
CA LEU A 10 -5.69 -7.83 -6.14
C LEU A 10 -5.76 -7.05 -4.81
N ARG A 11 -5.11 -7.60 -3.78
CA ARG A 11 -4.93 -6.92 -2.50
C ARG A 11 -3.53 -6.34 -2.42
N VAL A 12 -3.47 -5.04 -2.17
CA VAL A 12 -2.22 -4.32 -1.98
C VAL A 12 -1.95 -4.17 -0.49
N ILE A 13 -0.81 -4.66 -0.03
CA ILE A 13 -0.37 -4.53 1.37
C ILE A 13 0.72 -3.47 1.43
N ILE A 14 0.53 -2.49 2.30
CA ILE A 14 1.45 -1.36 2.45
C ILE A 14 1.90 -1.24 3.90
N PRO A 15 3.08 -1.78 4.25
CA PRO A 15 3.63 -1.66 5.59
C PRO A 15 3.97 -0.21 5.94
N VAL A 16 3.49 0.25 7.10
CA VAL A 16 3.71 1.59 7.66
C VAL A 16 4.02 1.48 9.15
N GLY A 17 5.27 1.14 9.49
CA GLY A 17 5.68 0.97 10.89
C GLY A 17 7.01 1.58 11.31
N GLY A 18 7.88 1.96 10.37
CA GLY A 18 9.20 2.48 10.69
C GLY A 18 9.18 3.90 11.26
N ILE A 19 10.02 4.17 12.26
CA ILE A 19 10.30 5.54 12.72
C ILE A 19 11.24 6.20 11.71
N ALA A 20 10.78 7.27 11.06
CA ALA A 20 11.52 7.96 10.00
C ALA A 20 12.55 8.96 10.55
N LYS A 21 13.57 8.47 11.27
CA LYS A 21 14.56 9.30 11.97
C LYS A 21 15.27 10.33 11.09
N ARG A 22 15.48 10.03 9.81
CA ARG A 22 16.19 10.90 8.85
C ARG A 22 15.40 12.14 8.40
N LEU A 23 14.08 12.13 8.58
CA LEU A 23 13.21 13.23 8.15
C LEU A 23 12.71 14.07 9.32
N LEU A 24 13.28 13.91 10.52
CA LEU A 24 12.99 14.82 11.62
C LEU A 24 13.43 16.25 11.24
N PRO A 25 12.64 17.28 11.59
CA PRO A 25 11.43 17.25 12.43
C PRO A 25 10.12 16.93 11.69
N LEU A 26 10.12 16.76 10.37
CA LEU A 26 8.90 16.57 9.56
C LEU A 26 8.07 15.36 9.95
N THR A 27 8.66 14.36 10.60
CA THR A 27 7.98 13.14 11.04
C THR A 27 7.84 13.04 12.57
N ALA A 28 7.96 14.16 13.29
CA ALA A 28 7.79 14.18 14.74
C ALA A 28 6.34 13.85 15.14
N GLU A 29 5.37 14.39 14.39
CA GLU A 29 3.94 14.27 14.73
C GLU A 29 3.09 13.64 13.61
N VAL A 30 3.70 13.31 12.47
CA VAL A 30 3.01 12.74 11.31
C VAL A 30 3.76 11.53 10.77
N SER A 31 3.01 10.55 10.28
CA SER A 31 3.58 9.39 9.56
C SER A 31 4.38 9.84 8.36
N LYS A 32 5.51 9.17 8.08
CA LYS A 32 6.29 9.38 6.84
C LYS A 32 5.42 9.26 5.59
N ALA A 33 4.51 8.29 5.58
CA ALA A 33 3.56 8.05 4.50
C ALA A 33 2.63 9.25 4.21
N CYS A 34 2.39 10.08 5.24
CA CYS A 34 1.48 11.22 5.21
C CYS A 34 2.19 12.57 5.16
N ILE A 35 3.53 12.59 5.01
CA ILE A 35 4.24 13.83 4.69
C ILE A 35 3.67 14.39 3.39
N ARG A 36 3.45 15.70 3.37
CA ARG A 36 2.89 16.37 2.18
C ARG A 36 3.95 16.61 1.14
N LEU A 37 3.72 16.10 -0.07
CA LEU A 37 4.45 16.44 -1.27
C LEU A 37 3.45 16.99 -2.29
N LEU A 38 3.69 18.21 -2.80
CA LEU A 38 2.77 18.89 -3.72
C LEU A 38 1.31 18.91 -3.21
N ASN A 39 1.13 19.22 -1.93
CA ASN A 39 -0.17 19.27 -1.22
C ASN A 39 -0.94 17.93 -1.16
N ARG A 40 -0.25 16.80 -1.32
CA ARG A 40 -0.82 15.45 -1.22
C ARG A 40 -0.01 14.61 -0.24
N ALA A 41 -0.64 13.66 0.44
CA ALA A 41 0.12 12.70 1.23
C ALA A 41 1.03 11.89 0.30
N LEU A 42 2.26 11.59 0.70
CA LEU A 42 3.24 10.93 -0.17
C LEU A 42 2.73 9.58 -0.69
N ILE A 43 2.12 8.77 0.18
CA ILE A 43 1.54 7.47 -0.17
C ILE A 43 0.35 7.59 -1.15
N GLU A 44 -0.31 8.75 -1.19
CA GLU A 44 -1.47 9.02 -2.04
C GLU A 44 -1.12 8.94 -3.54
N ILE A 45 0.10 9.31 -3.90
CA ILE A 45 0.57 9.29 -5.29
C ILE A 45 0.59 7.85 -5.81
N SER A 46 1.17 6.94 -5.04
CA SER A 46 1.28 5.52 -5.34
C SER A 46 -0.08 4.80 -5.27
N LEU A 47 -0.93 5.17 -4.30
CA LEU A 47 -2.32 4.68 -4.25
C LEU A 47 -3.10 5.07 -5.51
N LEU A 48 -2.96 6.32 -5.96
CA LEU A 48 -3.67 6.82 -7.14
C LEU A 48 -3.22 6.11 -8.42
N CYS A 49 -1.92 5.87 -8.58
CA CYS A 49 -1.39 5.09 -9.69
C CYS A 49 -2.06 3.70 -9.75
N LEU A 50 -2.11 2.98 -8.63
CA LEU A 50 -2.71 1.64 -8.57
C LEU A 50 -4.24 1.66 -8.72
N ALA A 51 -4.91 2.62 -8.09
CA ALA A 51 -6.38 2.75 -8.14
C ALA A 51 -6.88 3.03 -9.56
N ARG A 52 -6.16 3.86 -10.32
CA ARG A 52 -6.44 4.14 -11.75
C ARG A 52 -6.28 2.91 -12.63
N GLN A 53 -5.41 1.99 -12.25
CA GLN A 53 -5.19 0.72 -12.95
C GLN A 53 -6.18 -0.38 -12.52
N GLY A 54 -7.15 -0.05 -11.67
CA GLY A 54 -8.25 -0.92 -11.29
C GLY A 54 -8.13 -1.53 -9.90
N VAL A 55 -7.05 -1.28 -9.15
CA VAL A 55 -6.91 -1.79 -7.78
C VAL A 55 -7.97 -1.20 -6.86
N LYS A 56 -8.71 -2.09 -6.17
CA LYS A 56 -9.77 -1.69 -5.24
C LYS A 56 -9.47 -1.96 -3.77
N HIS A 57 -8.53 -2.85 -3.45
CA HIS A 57 -8.33 -3.31 -2.10
C HIS A 57 -6.93 -2.97 -1.58
N PHE A 58 -6.87 -2.08 -0.59
CA PHE A 58 -5.64 -1.66 0.06
C PHE A 58 -5.69 -2.02 1.54
N ILE A 59 -4.58 -2.50 2.07
CA ILE A 59 -4.40 -2.84 3.47
C ILE A 59 -3.16 -2.13 3.99
N PHE A 60 -3.35 -1.20 4.93
CA PHE A 60 -2.25 -0.53 5.60
C PHE A 60 -1.76 -1.34 6.80
N GLY A 61 -0.54 -1.85 6.69
CA GLY A 61 0.20 -2.55 7.73
C GLY A 61 0.74 -1.58 8.78
N VAL A 62 -0.15 -0.97 9.55
CA VAL A 62 0.17 0.16 10.43
C VAL A 62 0.70 -0.29 11.79
N LYS A 63 1.78 0.34 12.25
CA LYS A 63 2.33 0.16 13.60
C LYS A 63 2.46 1.50 14.33
N GLY A 64 1.92 1.56 15.54
CA GLY A 64 2.01 2.72 16.42
C GLY A 64 0.96 3.80 16.16
N TYR A 65 0.66 4.57 17.20
CA TYR A 65 -0.42 5.55 17.23
C TYR A 65 -0.29 6.63 16.15
N THR A 66 0.88 7.26 16.02
CA THR A 66 1.10 8.35 15.05
C THR A 66 0.86 7.89 13.61
N ASN A 67 1.29 6.68 13.27
CA ASN A 67 1.06 6.10 11.93
C ASN A 67 -0.41 5.81 11.69
N TYR A 68 -1.07 5.14 12.64
CA TYR A 68 -2.49 4.83 12.55
C TYR A 68 -3.33 6.11 12.40
N ARG A 69 -3.16 7.07 13.31
CA ARG A 69 -3.90 8.33 13.31
C ARG A 69 -3.71 9.09 11.99
N SER A 70 -2.45 9.28 11.55
CA SER A 70 -2.17 10.03 10.32
C SER A 70 -2.86 9.42 9.09
N LEU A 71 -2.83 8.09 8.96
CA LEU A 71 -3.43 7.40 7.83
C LEU A 71 -4.95 7.30 7.95
N HIS A 72 -5.48 7.09 9.15
CA HIS A 72 -6.91 7.00 9.40
C HIS A 72 -7.59 8.35 9.17
N ASP A 73 -7.06 9.43 9.73
CA ASP A 73 -7.59 10.78 9.56
C ASP A 73 -7.54 11.25 8.10
N TYR A 74 -6.58 10.77 7.31
CA TYR A 74 -6.43 11.18 5.90
C TYR A 74 -7.24 10.33 4.92
N PHE A 75 -7.26 9.01 5.10
CA PHE A 75 -7.82 8.08 4.12
C PHE A 75 -9.12 7.42 4.56
N GLU A 76 -9.37 7.31 5.87
CA GLU A 76 -10.49 6.59 6.45
C GLU A 76 -10.74 5.24 5.74
N SER A 77 -11.95 5.02 5.21
CA SER A 77 -12.31 3.82 4.46
C SER A 77 -11.96 3.87 2.95
N GLY A 78 -11.39 4.98 2.47
CA GLY A 78 -11.09 5.24 1.06
C GLY A 78 -12.22 5.91 0.27
N ILE A 79 -13.34 6.27 0.91
CA ILE A 79 -14.48 6.94 0.28
C ILE A 79 -14.07 8.34 -0.22
N GLY A 80 -13.50 9.17 0.66
CA GLY A 80 -13.06 10.52 0.30
C GLY A 80 -12.01 10.53 -0.80
N PHE A 81 -11.07 9.58 -0.75
CA PHE A 81 -10.09 9.37 -1.83
C PHE A 81 -10.76 9.06 -3.17
N SER A 82 -11.72 8.12 -3.18
CA SER A 82 -12.40 7.71 -4.41
C SER A 82 -13.21 8.85 -5.02
N ALA A 83 -13.92 9.61 -4.17
CA ALA A 83 -14.68 10.78 -4.59
C ALA A 83 -13.77 11.88 -5.17
N ARG A 84 -12.67 12.19 -4.49
CA ARG A 84 -11.68 13.20 -4.92
C ARG A 84 -11.11 12.92 -6.31
N TYR A 85 -10.95 11.65 -6.67
CA TYR A 85 -10.30 11.23 -7.91
C TYR A 85 -11.23 10.60 -8.95
N GLY A 86 -12.55 10.58 -8.70
CA GLY A 86 -13.52 9.99 -9.61
C GLY A 86 -13.32 8.48 -9.83
N ILE A 87 -12.83 7.75 -8.82
CA ILE A 87 -12.56 6.32 -8.92
C ILE A 87 -13.86 5.54 -8.68
N ASN A 88 -14.36 4.89 -9.73
CA ASN A 88 -15.53 4.02 -9.67
C ASN A 88 -15.23 2.64 -10.29
N PRO A 89 -15.57 1.52 -9.63
CA PRO A 89 -16.01 1.37 -8.24
C PRO A 89 -14.99 1.95 -7.25
N ARG A 90 -15.47 2.37 -6.06
CA ARG A 90 -14.62 2.96 -5.02
C ARG A 90 -13.54 1.99 -4.54
N ILE A 91 -12.47 2.54 -3.97
CA ILE A 91 -11.48 1.74 -3.24
C ILE A 91 -11.96 1.44 -1.82
N HIS A 92 -11.33 0.43 -1.22
CA HIS A 92 -11.54 -0.03 0.14
C HIS A 92 -10.19 -0.06 0.85
N ILE A 93 -10.08 0.72 1.91
CA ILE A 93 -8.89 0.76 2.75
C ILE A 93 -9.19 0.05 4.06
N LYS A 94 -8.30 -0.87 4.44
CA LYS A 94 -8.32 -1.58 5.72
C LYS A 94 -7.01 -1.33 6.46
N TYR A 95 -7.02 -1.54 7.78
CA TYR A 95 -5.88 -1.28 8.65
C TYR A 95 -5.49 -2.56 9.41
N GLN A 96 -4.21 -2.70 9.72
CA GLN A 96 -3.72 -3.78 10.56
C GLN A 96 -4.46 -3.80 11.91
N PRO A 97 -4.82 -4.99 12.44
CA PRO A 97 -5.30 -5.10 13.82
C PRO A 97 -4.23 -4.61 14.81
N ASN A 98 -4.66 -4.21 16.01
CA ASN A 98 -3.75 -3.73 17.06
C ASN A 98 -2.96 -4.90 17.69
N VAL A 99 -1.96 -5.39 16.94
CA VAL A 99 -1.06 -6.50 17.30
C VAL A 99 0.36 -6.08 16.94
N ASP A 100 1.31 -6.40 17.81
CA ASP A 100 2.72 -6.13 17.56
C ASP A 100 3.26 -6.99 16.39
N ASP A 101 3.89 -6.32 15.43
CA ASP A 101 4.66 -6.97 14.37
C ASP A 101 6.16 -6.88 14.62
N CYS A 102 6.91 -7.86 14.13
CA CYS A 102 8.37 -7.88 14.15
C CYS A 102 9.02 -7.16 12.94
N GLY A 103 8.22 -6.51 12.09
CA GLY A 103 8.68 -5.80 10.89
C GLY A 103 7.74 -5.98 9.70
N SER A 104 8.13 -5.46 8.53
CA SER A 104 7.25 -5.36 7.36
C SER A 104 6.74 -6.71 6.84
N ALA A 105 7.55 -7.76 6.92
CA ALA A 105 7.14 -9.11 6.50
C ALA A 105 6.11 -9.71 7.46
N ASP A 106 6.29 -9.51 8.76
CA ASP A 106 5.38 -10.00 9.79
C ASP A 106 4.06 -9.20 9.79
N SER A 107 4.14 -7.88 9.57
CA SER A 107 2.99 -7.03 9.27
C SER A 107 2.18 -7.57 8.09
N ALA A 108 2.83 -7.94 6.98
CA ALA A 108 2.14 -8.55 5.84
C ALA A 108 1.47 -9.88 6.21
N ARG A 109 2.17 -10.76 6.93
CA ARG A 109 1.62 -12.04 7.42
C ARG A 109 0.38 -11.84 8.30
N ILE A 110 0.46 -10.98 9.31
CA ILE A 110 -0.65 -10.66 10.22
C ILE A 110 -1.88 -10.18 9.43
N ASN A 111 -1.69 -9.27 8.47
CA ASN A 111 -2.78 -8.75 7.66
C ASN A 111 -3.39 -9.82 6.74
N MET A 112 -2.56 -10.68 6.15
CA MET A 112 -3.03 -11.77 5.32
C MET A 112 -3.86 -12.78 6.11
N GLU A 113 -3.41 -13.14 7.32
CA GLU A 113 -4.14 -14.02 8.23
C GLU A 113 -5.45 -13.38 8.71
N TYR A 114 -5.38 -12.16 9.24
CA TYR A 114 -6.54 -11.45 9.82
C TYR A 114 -7.65 -11.21 8.79
N TYR A 115 -7.29 -10.89 7.55
CA TYR A 115 -8.26 -10.66 6.47
C TYR A 115 -8.50 -11.87 5.57
N ASN A 116 -7.97 -13.04 5.93
CA ASN A 116 -8.12 -14.30 5.19
C ASN A 116 -7.75 -14.15 3.69
N VAL A 117 -6.62 -13.51 3.43
CA VAL A 117 -6.10 -13.27 2.08
C VAL A 117 -5.39 -14.52 1.57
N LYS A 118 -5.99 -15.16 0.56
CA LYS A 118 -5.45 -16.38 -0.08
C LYS A 118 -4.95 -16.14 -1.51
N ASP A 119 -5.35 -15.02 -2.09
CA ASP A 119 -4.99 -14.63 -3.46
C ASP A 119 -3.61 -13.96 -3.49
N PRO A 120 -2.98 -13.83 -4.68
CA PRO A 120 -1.75 -13.06 -4.83
C PRO A 120 -1.85 -11.67 -4.21
N VAL A 121 -0.77 -11.24 -3.56
CA VAL A 121 -0.67 -9.93 -2.92
C VAL A 121 0.38 -9.09 -3.61
N PHE A 122 0.13 -7.79 -3.68
CA PHE A 122 1.10 -6.82 -4.16
C PHE A 122 1.61 -5.97 -2.99
N ALA A 123 2.88 -6.12 -2.66
CA ALA A 123 3.49 -5.41 -1.53
C ALA A 123 4.17 -4.13 -2.01
N VAL A 124 3.88 -3.02 -1.34
CA VAL A 124 4.40 -1.70 -1.70
C VAL A 124 4.88 -0.98 -0.43
N GLN A 125 6.03 -0.31 -0.50
CA GLN A 125 6.51 0.53 0.60
C GLN A 125 5.77 1.88 0.60
N SER A 126 5.44 2.38 1.79
CA SER A 126 4.66 3.61 1.94
C SER A 126 5.39 4.90 1.59
N ASP A 127 6.71 4.84 1.47
CA ASP A 127 7.59 5.96 1.14
C ASP A 127 8.10 5.96 -0.31
N ASN A 128 7.70 4.97 -1.11
CA ASN A 128 8.04 4.91 -2.52
C ASN A 128 7.00 5.65 -3.35
N ILE A 129 7.47 6.58 -4.17
CA ILE A 129 6.71 7.19 -5.25
C ILE A 129 7.07 6.45 -6.53
N PHE A 130 6.07 5.93 -7.22
CA PHE A 130 6.29 5.21 -8.47
C PHE A 130 5.12 5.38 -9.43
N ASP A 131 5.41 5.08 -10.69
CA ASP A 131 4.44 4.88 -11.75
C ASP A 131 4.82 3.57 -12.45
N VAL A 132 4.12 2.49 -12.12
CA VAL A 132 4.40 1.14 -12.65
C VAL A 132 3.21 0.67 -13.47
N GLU A 133 3.48 -0.01 -14.57
CA GLU A 133 2.44 -0.70 -15.34
C GLU A 133 2.11 -2.03 -14.65
N LEU A 134 1.08 -2.01 -13.81
CA LEU A 134 0.68 -3.13 -12.96
C LEU A 134 0.26 -4.34 -13.80
N LYS A 135 -0.43 -4.12 -14.92
CA LYS A 135 -0.88 -5.24 -15.78
C LYS A 135 0.29 -6.00 -16.37
N GLU A 136 1.32 -5.29 -16.83
CA GLU A 136 2.54 -5.93 -17.35
C GLU A 136 3.27 -6.70 -16.25
N LEU A 137 3.38 -6.13 -15.04
CA LEU A 137 4.02 -6.79 -13.91
C LEU A 137 3.29 -8.07 -13.49
N LEU A 138 1.96 -8.03 -13.41
CA LEU A 138 1.14 -9.20 -13.09
C LEU A 138 1.20 -10.26 -14.20
N ALA A 139 1.18 -9.83 -15.47
CA ALA A 139 1.34 -10.75 -16.61
C ALA A 139 2.71 -11.43 -16.60
N PHE A 140 3.77 -10.69 -16.30
CA PHE A 140 5.12 -11.23 -16.15
C PHE A 140 5.19 -12.26 -15.01
N HIS A 141 4.68 -11.90 -13.83
CA HIS A 141 4.64 -12.79 -12.67
C HIS A 141 3.89 -14.09 -12.99
N ARG A 142 2.70 -13.98 -13.58
CA ARG A 142 1.89 -15.14 -13.99
C ARG A 142 2.59 -16.01 -15.02
N LYS A 143 3.21 -15.41 -16.05
CA LYS A 143 3.94 -16.13 -17.10
C LYS A 143 5.13 -16.91 -16.56
N LYS A 144 5.77 -16.40 -15.50
CA LYS A 144 6.94 -17.03 -14.89
C LYS A 144 6.59 -18.09 -13.86
N GLU A 145 5.32 -18.21 -13.45
CA GLU A 145 4.88 -19.09 -12.37
C GLU A 145 5.73 -18.91 -11.11
N ALA A 146 6.20 -17.68 -10.88
CA ALA A 146 7.16 -17.38 -9.82
C ALA A 146 6.45 -17.28 -8.46
N VAL A 147 7.12 -17.71 -7.39
CA VAL A 147 6.62 -17.50 -6.02
C VAL A 147 6.62 -16.02 -5.65
N MET A 148 7.61 -15.26 -6.15
CA MET A 148 7.76 -13.82 -5.89
C MET A 148 8.36 -13.14 -7.11
N THR A 149 7.93 -11.90 -7.37
CA THR A 149 8.50 -11.03 -8.40
C THR A 149 8.84 -9.68 -7.76
N ILE A 150 10.06 -9.19 -7.99
CA ILE A 150 10.57 -7.95 -7.42
C ILE A 150 10.81 -6.95 -8.55
N GLY A 151 10.15 -5.80 -8.48
CA GLY A 151 10.41 -4.67 -9.38
C GLY A 151 11.67 -3.92 -8.95
N LEU A 152 12.60 -3.72 -9.89
CA LEU A 152 13.86 -3.00 -9.65
C LEU A 152 13.95 -1.78 -10.56
N THR A 153 14.52 -0.69 -10.05
CA THR A 153 14.87 0.48 -10.84
C THR A 153 16.36 0.80 -10.65
N ARG A 154 17.03 1.20 -11.73
CA ARG A 154 18.44 1.56 -11.67
C ARG A 154 18.58 3.01 -11.23
N VAL A 155 19.32 3.24 -10.16
CA VAL A 155 19.68 4.58 -9.68
C VAL A 155 21.13 4.89 -10.05
N LYS A 156 21.43 6.16 -10.33
CA LYS A 156 22.82 6.62 -10.49
C LYS A 156 23.43 6.70 -9.09
N ASN A 157 24.65 6.16 -8.93
CA ASN A 157 25.45 6.33 -7.72
C ASN A 157 26.06 7.72 -7.67
#